data_AF-A0A0A1T999-F1
#
_entry.id   AF-A0A0A1T999-F1
#
_cell.length_a   1.000
_cell.length_b   1.000
_cell.length_c   1.000
_cell.angle_alpha   90.00
_cell.angle_beta   90.00
_cell.angle_gamma   90.00
#
_symmetry.space_group_name_H-M   'P 1'
#
loop_
_entity.id
_entity.type
_entity.pdbx_description
1 polymer ?
#
loop_
_entity_poly.entity_id
_entity_poly.type
_entity_poly.pdbx_seq_one_letter_code
_entity_poly.pdbx_strand_id
1 'polypeptide(L)'
;MDTLQVTDEQKQHLQSVADGVRDVYNVLARMRYLDPDWIEAGPHDLTDRIQDFRSVEINDDIIYLYILLPYVYAAHSVHCFEASEFIDYRTCTKAVLARLRDPTDIGKKAYMM
;
A
#
# COMPACT_ATOMS: atom_id res chain seq x y z
N MET A 1 15.91 -16.99 7.55
CA MET A 1 14.57 -16.37 7.61
C MET A 1 14.81 -15.00 8.19
N ASP A 2 14.89 -13.99 7.33
CA ASP A 2 15.27 -12.64 7.77
C ASP A 2 14.07 -11.98 8.44
N THR A 3 14.15 -11.89 9.76
CA THR A 3 13.17 -11.21 10.61
C THR A 3 13.38 -9.71 10.49
N LEU A 4 12.31 -8.96 10.22
CA LEU A 4 12.31 -7.49 10.24
C LEU A 4 12.82 -6.99 11.60
N GLN A 5 13.73 -6.03 11.58
CA GLN A 5 14.33 -5.41 12.76
C GLN A 5 13.43 -4.27 13.27
N VAL A 6 12.30 -4.65 13.88
CA VAL A 6 11.31 -3.71 14.43
C VAL A 6 11.08 -4.05 15.90
N THR A 7 11.26 -3.06 16.78
CA THR A 7 11.02 -3.24 18.22
C THR A 7 9.54 -3.41 18.51
N ASP A 8 9.19 -3.99 19.66
CA ASP A 8 7.77 -4.19 19.98
C ASP A 8 7.03 -2.87 20.20
N GLU A 9 7.70 -1.84 20.71
CA GLU A 9 7.15 -0.48 20.79
C GLU A 9 6.83 0.09 19.40
N GLN A 10 7.75 -0.09 18.43
CA GLN A 10 7.53 0.32 17.04
C GLN A 10 6.37 -0.47 16.42
N LYS A 11 6.28 -1.79 16.65
CA LYS A 11 5.16 -2.59 16.15
C LYS A 11 3.82 -2.09 16.65
N GLN A 12 3.71 -1.78 17.94
CA GLN A 12 2.47 -1.23 18.52
C GLN A 12 2.12 0.12 17.89
N HIS A 13 3.12 1.00 17.72
CA HIS A 13 2.91 2.29 17.07
C HIS A 13 2.42 2.12 15.61
N LEU A 14 3.08 1.26 14.84
CA LEU A 14 2.73 1.00 13.44
C LEU A 14 1.37 0.30 13.29
N GLN A 15 1.00 -0.56 14.23
CA GLN A 15 -0.34 -1.14 14.31
C GLN A 15 -1.39 -0.04 14.50
N SER A 16 -1.16 0.91 15.41
CA SER A 16 -2.07 2.04 15.60
C SER A 16 -2.22 2.89 14.34
N VAL A 17 -1.14 3.07 13.57
CA VAL A 17 -1.20 3.76 12.27
C VAL A 17 -2.05 2.96 11.28
N ALA A 18 -1.82 1.65 11.16
CA ALA A 18 -2.58 0.78 10.26
C ALA A 18 -4.08 0.74 10.61
N ASP A 19 -4.41 0.68 11.90
CA ASP A 19 -5.78 0.73 12.40
C ASP A 19 -6.46 2.06 12.06
N GLY A 20 -5.75 3.18 12.22
CA GLY A 20 -6.25 4.50 11.83
C GLY A 20 -6.56 4.61 10.33
N VAL A 21 -5.68 4.10 9.47
CA VAL A 21 -5.93 4.05 8.01
C VAL A 21 -7.11 3.15 7.68
N ARG A 22 -7.24 2.02 8.37
CA ARG A 22 -8.39 1.11 8.21
C ARG A 22 -9.70 1.78 8.59
N ASP A 23 -9.73 2.54 9.68
CA ASP A 23 -10.92 3.28 10.08
C ASP A 23 -11.32 4.32 9.05
N VAL A 24 -10.36 5.02 8.43
CA VAL A 24 -10.65 5.92 7.31
C VAL A 24 -11.31 5.17 6.15
N TYR A 25 -10.78 4.02 5.73
CA TYR A 25 -11.39 3.23 4.65
C TYR A 25 -12.77 2.68 5.02
N ASN A 26 -12.97 2.25 6.26
CA ASN A 26 -14.28 1.83 6.75
C ASN A 26 -15.29 2.98 6.72
N VAL A 27 -14.88 4.20 7.07
CA VAL A 27 -15.75 5.39 6.95
C VAL A 27 -16.10 5.66 5.50
N LEU A 28 -15.12 5.62 4.59
CA LEU A 28 -15.37 5.79 3.15
C LEU A 28 -16.32 4.72 2.59
N ALA A 29 -16.19 3.48 3.05
CA ALA A 29 -17.09 2.39 2.67
C ALA A 29 -18.52 2.62 3.19
N ARG A 30 -18.68 3.06 4.45
CA ARG A 30 -20.00 3.44 5.01
C ARG A 30 -20.65 4.60 4.25
N MET A 31 -19.85 5.55 3.80
CA MET A 31 -20.30 6.67 2.97
C MET A 31 -20.54 6.29 1.49
N ARG A 32 -20.36 5.01 1.13
CA ARG A 32 -20.50 4.47 -0.23
C ARG A 32 -19.52 5.07 -1.25
N TYR A 33 -18.40 5.64 -0.80
CA TYR A 33 -17.31 6.03 -1.68
C TYR A 33 -16.51 4.81 -2.16
N LEU A 34 -16.33 3.82 -1.27
CA LEU A 34 -15.68 2.55 -1.56
C LEU A 34 -16.70 1.41 -1.41
N ASP A 35 -16.53 0.36 -2.21
CA ASP A 35 -17.15 -0.92 -1.90
C ASP A 35 -16.39 -1.56 -0.72
N PRO A 36 -17.06 -2.02 0.34
CA PRO A 36 -16.41 -2.75 1.43
C PRO A 36 -15.58 -3.93 0.95
N ASP A 37 -16.01 -4.61 -0.12
CA ASP A 37 -15.32 -5.79 -0.68
C ASP A 37 -14.01 -5.42 -1.39
N TRP A 38 -13.79 -4.13 -1.64
CA TRP A 38 -12.51 -3.64 -2.17
C TRP A 38 -11.43 -3.56 -1.10
N ILE A 39 -11.77 -3.58 0.20
CA ILE A 39 -10.82 -3.41 1.30
C ILE A 39 -10.27 -4.78 1.73
N GLU A 40 -9.05 -5.10 1.32
CA GLU A 40 -8.28 -6.24 1.79
C GLU A 40 -7.52 -5.85 3.07
N ALA A 41 -7.99 -6.33 4.22
CA ALA A 41 -7.31 -6.10 5.49
C ALA A 41 -5.99 -6.89 5.55
N GLY A 42 -4.95 -6.28 6.12
CA GLY A 42 -3.74 -7.00 6.48
C GLY A 42 -3.94 -7.96 7.67
N PRO A 43 -2.90 -8.70 8.09
CA PRO A 43 -1.54 -8.63 7.56
C PRO A 43 -1.35 -9.35 6.21
N HIS A 44 -0.57 -8.77 5.32
CA HIS A 44 -0.19 -9.34 4.03
C HIS A 44 1.11 -10.13 4.11
N ASP A 45 1.18 -11.27 3.43
CA ASP A 45 2.45 -12.01 3.31
C ASP A 45 3.34 -11.35 2.26
N LEU A 46 4.41 -10.70 2.72
CA LEU A 46 5.43 -10.06 1.88
C LEU A 46 6.81 -10.71 2.07
N THR A 47 6.87 -11.92 2.66
CA THR A 47 8.13 -12.58 3.04
C THR A 47 9.10 -12.70 1.87
N ASP A 48 8.58 -13.02 0.68
CA ASP A 48 9.37 -13.19 -0.54
C ASP A 48 9.91 -11.87 -1.13
N ARG A 49 9.38 -10.72 -0.68
CA ARG A 49 9.71 -9.38 -1.21
C ARG A 49 10.61 -8.55 -0.29
N ILE A 50 10.92 -9.04 0.91
CA ILE A 50 11.71 -8.29 1.91
C ILE A 50 13.09 -7.89 1.35
N GLN A 51 13.74 -8.81 0.62
CA GLN A 51 15.06 -8.53 0.03
C GLN A 51 14.99 -7.48 -1.07
N ASP A 52 13.93 -7.49 -1.88
CA ASP A 52 13.71 -6.47 -2.92
C ASP A 52 13.55 -5.09 -2.28
N PHE A 53 12.82 -4.99 -1.17
CA PHE A 53 12.65 -3.71 -0.46
C PHE A 53 13.97 -3.19 0.13
N ARG A 54 14.77 -4.08 0.73
CA ARG A 54 16.09 -3.70 1.25
C ARG A 54 17.07 -3.30 0.14
N SER A 55 16.93 -3.87 -1.06
CA SER A 55 17.78 -3.54 -2.21
C SER A 55 17.65 -2.07 -2.68
N VAL A 56 16.55 -1.41 -2.31
CA VAL A 56 16.32 0.02 -2.55
C VAL A 56 16.29 0.83 -1.24
N GLU A 57 16.90 0.29 -0.18
CA GLU A 57 17.12 0.98 1.09
C GLU A 57 15.82 1.35 1.85
N ILE A 58 14.75 0.56 1.70
CA ILE A 58 13.55 0.73 2.51
C ILE A 58 13.79 0.14 3.90
N ASN A 59 13.50 0.94 4.92
CA ASN A 59 13.65 0.55 6.31
C ASN A 59 12.64 -0.53 6.72
N ASP A 60 13.06 -1.39 7.65
CA ASP A 60 12.26 -2.53 8.13
C ASP A 60 10.93 -2.10 8.81
N ASP A 61 10.87 -0.90 9.40
CA ASP A 61 9.64 -0.33 9.97
C ASP A 61 8.62 0.04 8.89
N ILE A 62 9.07 0.58 7.76
CA ILE A 62 8.24 0.84 6.59
C ILE A 62 7.78 -0.48 5.97
N ILE A 63 8.67 -1.47 5.80
CA ILE A 63 8.28 -2.80 5.30
C ILE A 63 7.22 -3.44 6.22
N TYR A 64 7.38 -3.30 7.54
CA TYR A 64 6.41 -3.79 8.52
C TYR A 64 5.05 -3.09 8.39
N LEU A 65 5.04 -1.79 8.13
CA LEU A 65 3.80 -1.05 7.87
C LEU A 65 3.07 -1.57 6.62
N TYR A 66 3.80 -1.91 5.56
CA TYR A 66 3.21 -2.47 4.32
C TYR A 66 2.57 -3.84 4.53
N ILE A 67 3.07 -4.63 5.48
CA ILE A 67 2.40 -5.86 5.90
C ILE A 67 1.05 -5.52 6.53
N LEU A 68 0.95 -4.48 7.36
CA LEU A 68 -0.25 -4.19 8.14
C LEU A 68 -1.32 -3.38 7.41
N LEU A 69 -0.92 -2.50 6.49
CA LEU A 69 -1.84 -1.54 5.87
C LEU A 69 -2.97 -2.25 5.10
N PRO A 70 -4.22 -1.78 5.23
CA PRO A 70 -5.29 -2.26 4.38
C PRO A 70 -5.02 -1.84 2.93
N TYR A 71 -5.24 -2.76 2.00
CA TYR A 71 -5.18 -2.50 0.57
C TYR A 71 -6.59 -2.32 0.02
N VAL A 72 -6.75 -1.43 -0.96
CA VAL A 72 -8.04 -1.18 -1.61
C VAL A 72 -7.92 -1.58 -3.07
N TYR A 73 -8.79 -2.44 -3.57
CA TYR A 73 -8.75 -2.96 -4.95
C TYR A 73 -10.09 -2.82 -5.62
N ALA A 74 -10.13 -2.09 -6.73
CA ALA A 74 -11.38 -1.90 -7.44
C ALA A 74 -11.60 -2.98 -8.52
N ALA A 75 -12.84 -3.44 -8.61
CA ALA A 75 -13.20 -4.57 -9.49
C ALA A 75 -13.23 -4.22 -11.00
N HIS A 76 -13.15 -2.95 -11.41
CA HIS A 76 -13.29 -2.55 -12.81
C HIS A 76 -12.14 -1.66 -13.28
N SER A 77 -11.49 -2.07 -14.37
CA SER A 77 -10.32 -1.43 -14.99
C SER A 77 -10.65 -0.10 -15.68
N VAL A 78 -10.07 1.00 -15.21
CA VAL A 78 -9.91 2.25 -15.97
C VAL A 78 -8.54 2.84 -15.66
N HIS A 79 -7.84 3.19 -16.74
CA HIS A 79 -6.44 3.62 -16.85
C HIS A 79 -5.89 4.45 -15.67
N CYS A 80 -4.73 4.02 -15.17
CA CYS A 80 -4.03 4.65 -14.06
C CYS A 80 -2.71 5.24 -14.55
N PHE A 81 -2.75 6.40 -15.22
CA PHE A 81 -1.72 7.46 -15.21
C PHE A 81 -2.01 8.47 -16.32
N GLU A 82 -2.13 9.75 -15.97
CA GLU A 82 -1.20 10.82 -16.37
C GLU A 82 -1.63 12.15 -15.73
N ALA A 83 -0.72 12.73 -14.95
CA ALA A 83 -0.64 14.15 -14.55
C ALA A 83 -1.96 14.93 -14.28
N SER A 84 -2.20 15.24 -13.00
CA SER A 84 -3.10 16.31 -12.50
C SER A 84 -4.62 16.03 -12.39
N GLU A 85 -5.16 16.56 -11.28
CA GLU A 85 -6.55 16.66 -10.82
C GLU A 85 -7.33 15.36 -10.53
N PHE A 86 -7.26 14.95 -9.26
CA PHE A 86 -8.15 13.98 -8.59
C PHE A 86 -8.26 12.60 -9.27
N ILE A 87 -7.28 11.75 -8.97
CA ILE A 87 -7.30 10.32 -9.32
C ILE A 87 -8.49 9.63 -8.65
N ASP A 88 -9.29 8.92 -9.45
CA ASP A 88 -10.24 7.94 -8.94
C ASP A 88 -9.53 6.58 -8.78
N TYR A 89 -9.05 6.29 -7.58
CA TYR A 89 -8.34 5.03 -7.27
C TYR A 89 -9.25 3.79 -7.37
N ARG A 90 -10.56 3.98 -7.59
CA ARG A 90 -11.57 2.94 -7.72
C ARG A 90 -11.61 2.30 -9.10
N THR A 91 -10.59 2.51 -9.93
CA THR A 91 -10.53 1.91 -11.26
C THR A 91 -9.22 1.19 -11.58
N CYS A 92 -8.29 1.11 -10.63
CA CYS A 92 -6.99 0.50 -10.87
C CYS A 92 -6.97 -1.01 -10.63
N THR A 93 -6.29 -1.73 -11.52
CA THR A 93 -6.10 -3.19 -11.38
C THR A 93 -5.21 -3.52 -10.18
N LYS A 94 -5.39 -4.71 -9.59
CA LYS A 94 -4.62 -5.20 -8.41
C LYS A 94 -3.11 -5.01 -8.57
N ALA A 95 -2.60 -5.33 -9.77
CA ALA A 95 -1.18 -5.21 -10.10
C ALA A 95 -0.67 -3.76 -10.17
N VAL A 96 -1.51 -2.81 -10.58
CA VAL A 96 -1.12 -1.39 -10.70
C VAL A 96 -1.11 -0.70 -9.34
N LEU A 97 -2.08 -1.00 -8.47
CA LEU A 97 -2.10 -0.44 -7.11
C LEU A 97 -0.93 -0.96 -6.27
N ALA A 98 -0.56 -2.23 -6.44
CA ALA A 98 0.62 -2.81 -5.81
C ALA A 98 1.92 -2.12 -6.28
N ARG A 99 1.99 -1.67 -7.55
CA ARG A 99 3.12 -0.93 -8.12
C ARG A 99 3.16 0.54 -7.71
N LEU A 100 2.02 1.23 -7.69
CA LEU A 100 1.94 2.63 -7.27
C LEU A 100 2.31 2.84 -5.81
N ARG A 101 2.07 1.82 -4.98
CA ARG A 101 2.54 1.80 -3.60
C ARG A 101 3.91 1.15 -3.47
N ASP A 102 4.49 0.59 -4.52
CA ASP A 102 5.79 -0.04 -4.42
C ASP A 102 6.87 1.03 -4.21
N PRO A 103 7.50 1.10 -3.02
CA PRO A 103 8.58 2.05 -2.77
C PRO A 103 9.82 1.83 -3.66
N THR A 104 9.92 0.70 -4.37
CA THR A 104 10.96 0.44 -5.39
C THR A 104 10.62 1.04 -6.76
N ASP A 105 9.36 1.44 -7.00
CA ASP A 105 8.88 2.02 -8.26
C ASP A 105 9.12 3.54 -8.31
N ILE A 106 10.37 3.93 -8.08
CA ILE A 106 10.85 5.31 -8.22
C ILE A 106 11.05 5.60 -9.71
N GLY A 107 9.95 5.92 -10.40
CA GLY A 107 9.87 6.70 -11.64
C GLY A 107 11.06 6.64 -12.61
N LYS A 108 11.46 5.45 -13.07
CA LYS A 108 12.41 5.33 -14.18
C LYS A 108 11.69 5.68 -15.49
N LYS A 109 11.56 6.98 -15.81
CA LYS A 109 11.51 7.58 -17.19
C LYS A 109 11.01 9.04 -17.29
N ALA A 110 10.97 9.84 -16.23
CA ALA A 110 10.47 11.23 -16.35
C ALA A 110 11.54 12.30 -16.72
N TYR A 111 12.82 11.96 -16.85
CA TYR A 111 13.88 12.91 -17.26
C TYR A 111 14.72 12.35 -18.41
N MET A 112 14.11 12.19 -19.59
CA MET A 112 14.83 12.14 -20.88
C MET A 112 13.90 12.64 -21.98
N MET A 113 13.69 13.96 -22.03
CA MET A 113 13.53 14.72 -23.26
C MET A 113 13.82 16.19 -23.00
#